data_AF-A0A166B724-F1
#
_entry.id   AF-A0A166B724-F1
#
_cell.length_a   1.000
_cell.length_b   1.000
_cell.length_c   1.000
_cell.angle_alpha   90.00
_cell.angle_beta   90.00
_cell.angle_gamma   90.00
#
_symmetry.space_group_name_H-M   'P 1'
#
loop_
_entity.id
_entity.type
_entity.pdbx_description
1 polymer ?
#
loop_
_entity_poly.entity_id
_entity_poly.type
_entity_poly.pdbx_seq_one_letter_code
_entity_poly.pdbx_strand_id
1 'polypeptide(L)'
;MPLTIPFGWAINPDMSFVILCISGVLTGAIFGDHCSPISDTTILSSMGSSCNHIAHVDTQIYYAIFVAIITIVFGYIPASLGIPWFICIPIVIVVMFVGLRLLGEKVKE
;
A
#
# COMPACT_ATOMS: atom_id res chain seq x y z
N MET A 1 14.25 10.05 -0.98
CA MET A 1 13.49 11.01 -1.83
C MET A 1 14.32 11.95 -2.72
N PRO A 2 15.62 11.72 -3.04
CA PRO A 2 16.39 12.67 -3.86
C PRO A 2 16.01 12.67 -5.35
N LEU A 3 15.34 11.61 -5.84
CA LEU A 3 14.90 11.51 -7.24
C LEU A 3 13.45 11.94 -7.43
N THR A 4 12.53 11.45 -6.60
CA THR A 4 11.09 11.67 -6.75
C THR A 4 10.67 13.13 -6.62
N ILE A 5 11.25 13.87 -5.66
CA ILE A 5 10.89 15.27 -5.39
C ILE A 5 11.26 16.18 -6.56
N PRO A 6 12.53 16.25 -7.00
CA PRO A 6 12.89 17.12 -8.12
C PRO A 6 12.22 16.70 -9.42
N PHE A 7 12.00 15.40 -9.64
CA PHE A 7 11.30 14.91 -10.81
C PHE A 7 9.81 15.33 -10.83
N GLY A 8 9.10 15.16 -9.70
CA GLY A 8 7.72 15.59 -9.58
C GLY A 8 7.56 17.10 -9.80
N TRP A 9 8.44 17.89 -9.19
CA TRP A 9 8.47 19.35 -9.35
C TRP A 9 8.75 19.79 -10.79
N ALA A 10 9.64 19.08 -11.50
CA ALA A 10 9.96 19.36 -12.89
C ALA A 10 8.80 19.04 -13.85
N ILE A 11 7.94 18.07 -13.52
CA ILE A 11 6.74 17.73 -14.30
C ILE A 11 5.62 18.73 -14.04
N ASN A 12 5.32 18.99 -12.76
CA ASN A 12 4.28 19.93 -12.36
C ASN A 12 4.69 20.59 -11.03
N PRO A 13 4.99 21.90 -11.01
CA PRO A 13 5.45 22.62 -9.84
C PRO A 13 4.30 22.98 -8.87
N ASP A 14 3.29 22.11 -8.78
CA ASP A 14 2.24 22.17 -7.77
C ASP A 14 2.63 21.32 -6.56
N MET A 15 2.52 21.92 -5.36
CA MET A 15 2.91 21.25 -4.13
C MET A 15 2.04 20.01 -3.86
N SER A 16 0.75 20.05 -4.20
CA SER A 16 -0.17 18.92 -4.00
C SER A 16 0.22 17.75 -4.89
N PHE A 17 0.62 18.02 -6.13
CA PHE A 17 1.15 17.00 -7.04
C PHE A 17 2.43 16.36 -6.51
N VAL A 18 3.39 17.16 -6.03
CA VAL A 18 4.64 16.65 -5.46
C VAL A 18 4.38 15.81 -4.20
N ILE A 19 3.48 16.25 -3.32
CA ILE A 19 3.06 15.47 -2.14
C ILE A 19 2.45 14.14 -2.55
N LEU A 20 1.61 14.12 -3.60
CA LEU A 20 1.01 12.90 -4.12
C LEU A 20 2.08 11.92 -4.66
N CYS A 21 3.10 12.41 -5.37
CA CYS A 21 4.23 11.60 -5.81
C CYS A 21 5.03 11.02 -4.65
N ILE A 22 5.34 11.83 -3.63
CA ILE A 22 6.06 11.38 -2.42
C ILE A 22 5.24 10.30 -1.71
N SER A 23 3.93 10.54 -1.53
CA SER A 23 3.00 9.58 -0.92
C SER A 23 3.03 8.25 -1.68
N GLY A 24 2.91 8.28 -3.00
CA GLY A 24 2.93 7.08 -3.84
C GLY A 24 4.19 6.24 -3.66
N VAL A 25 5.37 6.88 -3.63
CA VAL A 25 6.65 6.19 -3.40
C VAL A 25 6.74 5.63 -1.99
N LEU A 26 6.29 6.35 -0.96
CA LEU A 26 6.26 5.85 0.41
C LEU A 26 5.34 4.63 0.54
N THR A 27 4.12 4.69 -0.01
CA THR A 27 3.20 3.54 0.01
C THR A 27 3.77 2.34 -0.74
N GLY A 28 4.40 2.55 -1.90
CA GLY A 28 5.06 1.48 -2.66
C GLY A 28 6.23 0.85 -1.90
N ALA A 29 7.01 1.64 -1.18
CA ALA A 29 8.08 1.13 -0.33
C ALA A 29 7.55 0.27 0.83
N ILE A 30 6.47 0.71 1.49
CA ILE A 30 5.81 -0.07 2.56
C ILE A 30 5.24 -1.39 2.02
N PHE A 31 4.61 -1.36 0.85
CA PHE A 31 4.13 -2.58 0.19
C PHE A 31 5.27 -3.58 -0.02
N GLY A 32 6.39 -3.14 -0.60
CA GLY A 32 7.55 -4.01 -0.84
C GLY A 32 8.19 -4.54 0.45
N ASP A 33 8.27 -3.71 1.49
CA ASP A 33 8.82 -4.11 2.79
C ASP A 33 8.02 -5.25 3.45
N HIS A 34 6.70 -5.29 3.25
CA HIS A 34 5.80 -6.28 3.84
C HIS A 34 5.77 -7.64 3.13
N CYS A 35 6.10 -7.68 1.84
CA CYS A 35 5.96 -8.90 1.04
C CYS A 35 7.26 -9.35 0.37
N SER A 36 8.40 -8.71 0.68
CA SER A 36 9.70 -9.07 0.11
C SER A 36 10.41 -10.11 0.99
N PRO A 37 10.87 -11.24 0.42
CA PRO A 37 11.61 -12.28 1.18
C PRO A 37 13.02 -11.85 1.60
N ILE A 38 13.45 -10.64 1.22
CA ILE A 38 14.77 -10.10 1.59
C ILE A 38 14.64 -8.88 2.51
N SER A 39 13.43 -8.48 2.89
CA SER A 39 13.26 -7.37 3.83
C SER A 39 13.60 -7.82 5.25
N ASP A 40 14.39 -7.00 5.96
CA ASP A 40 14.73 -7.20 7.37
C ASP A 40 13.48 -7.29 8.26
N THR A 41 12.44 -6.48 7.99
CA THR A 41 11.19 -6.50 8.77
C THR A 41 10.43 -7.80 8.53
N THR A 42 10.36 -8.26 7.27
CA THR A 42 9.73 -9.55 6.92
C THR A 42 10.47 -10.73 7.57
N ILE A 43 11.81 -10.71 7.59
CA ILE A 43 12.62 -11.73 8.26
C ILE A 43 12.31 -11.75 9.77
N LEU A 44 12.37 -10.60 10.43
CA LEU A 44 12.08 -10.48 11.86
C LEU A 44 10.63 -10.89 12.20
N SER A 45 9.64 -10.50 11.39
CA SER A 45 8.23 -10.87 11.57
C SER A 45 8.00 -12.38 11.41
N SER A 46 8.67 -13.03 10.45
CA SER A 46 8.59 -14.49 10.28
C SER A 46 9.22 -15.27 11.45
N MET A 47 10.36 -14.80 11.98
CA MET A 47 10.99 -15.39 13.16
C MET A 47 10.14 -15.18 14.41
N GLY A 48 9.57 -13.99 14.60
CA GLY A 48 8.70 -13.68 15.74
C GLY A 48 7.40 -14.48 15.74
N SER A 49 6.91 -14.90 14.57
CA SER A 49 5.75 -15.78 14.42
C SER A 49 6.11 -17.28 14.43
N SER A 50 7.38 -17.63 14.55
CA SER A 50 7.88 -19.03 14.57
C SER A 50 7.42 -19.86 13.36
N CYS A 51 7.29 -19.21 12.19
CA CYS A 51 6.88 -19.87 10.95
C CYS A 51 8.01 -19.90 9.93
N ASN A 52 7.87 -20.75 8.90
CA ASN A 52 8.82 -20.75 7.80
C ASN A 52 8.77 -19.41 7.05
N HIS A 53 9.93 -18.83 6.78
CA HIS A 53 10.04 -17.51 6.17
C HIS A 53 9.35 -17.38 4.81
N ILE A 54 9.54 -18.37 3.93
CA ILE A 54 8.90 -18.35 2.61
C ILE A 54 7.39 -18.53 2.73
N ALA A 55 6.94 -19.43 3.62
CA ALA A 55 5.50 -19.57 3.90
C ALA A 55 4.88 -18.27 4.44
N HIS A 56 5.60 -17.52 5.28
CA HIS A 56 5.16 -16.20 5.74
C HIS A 56 4.94 -15.27 4.54
N VAL A 57 5.96 -15.10 3.70
CA VAL A 57 5.93 -14.23 2.51
C VAL A 57 4.80 -14.62 1.55
N ASP A 58 4.67 -15.92 1.27
CA ASP A 58 3.65 -16.45 0.36
C ASP A 58 2.24 -16.14 0.86
N THR A 59 2.00 -16.10 2.17
CA THR A 59 0.70 -15.64 2.68
C THR A 59 0.54 -14.12 2.61
N GLN A 60 1.59 -13.35 2.91
CA GLN A 60 1.53 -11.88 2.96
C GLN A 60 1.29 -11.24 1.59
N ILE A 61 1.87 -11.79 0.51
CA ILE A 61 1.76 -11.20 -0.82
C ILE A 61 0.29 -11.08 -1.29
N TYR A 62 -0.57 -12.03 -0.94
CA TYR A 62 -1.99 -11.98 -1.31
C TYR A 62 -2.73 -10.82 -0.61
N TYR A 63 -2.48 -10.63 0.68
CA TYR A 63 -3.05 -9.50 1.44
C TYR A 63 -2.48 -8.17 0.95
N ALA A 64 -1.18 -8.11 0.69
CA ALA A 64 -0.51 -6.91 0.21
C ALA A 64 -1.04 -6.49 -1.17
N ILE A 65 -1.19 -7.42 -2.12
CA ILE A 65 -1.73 -7.14 -3.45
C ILE A 65 -3.17 -6.63 -3.37
N PHE A 66 -4.00 -7.24 -2.53
CA PHE A 66 -5.38 -6.80 -2.32
C PHE A 66 -5.44 -5.33 -1.87
N VAL A 67 -4.63 -4.94 -0.87
CA VAL A 67 -4.56 -3.56 -0.39
C VAL A 67 -3.97 -2.61 -1.46
N ALA A 68 -2.95 -3.06 -2.19
CA ALA A 68 -2.31 -2.27 -3.25
C ALA A 68 -3.30 -1.93 -4.37
N ILE A 69 -4.07 -2.91 -4.85
CA ILE A 69 -5.09 -2.70 -5.89
C ILE A 69 -6.13 -1.69 -5.43
N ILE A 70 -6.67 -1.84 -4.22
CA ILE A 70 -7.68 -0.92 -3.68
C ILE A 70 -7.11 0.49 -3.56
N THR A 71 -5.89 0.62 -3.04
CA THR A 71 -5.25 1.93 -2.84
C THR A 71 -4.94 2.63 -4.15
N ILE A 72 -4.54 1.89 -5.19
CA ILE A 72 -4.31 2.44 -6.54
C ILE A 72 -5.64 2.91 -7.15
N VAL A 73 -6.65 2.04 -7.16
CA VAL A 73 -7.92 2.27 -7.89
C VAL A 73 -8.79 3.32 -7.20
N PHE A 74 -8.90 3.30 -5.88
CA PHE A 74 -9.80 4.17 -5.12
C PHE A 74 -9.09 5.30 -4.37
N GLY A 75 -7.76 5.25 -4.25
CA GLY A 75 -6.95 6.28 -3.62
C GLY A 75 -6.22 7.15 -4.63
N TYR A 76 -5.16 6.61 -5.24
CA TYR A 76 -4.21 7.38 -6.05
C TYR A 76 -4.78 7.85 -7.39
N ILE A 77 -5.53 7.02 -8.13
CA ILE A 77 -6.15 7.44 -9.39
C ILE A 77 -7.18 8.57 -9.17
N PRO A 78 -8.14 8.46 -8.24
CA PRO A 78 -9.07 9.54 -7.92
C PRO A 78 -8.36 10.81 -7.46
N ALA A 79 -7.34 10.66 -6.60
CA ALA A 79 -6.58 11.81 -6.09
C ALA A 79 -5.79 12.53 -7.20
N SER A 80 -5.23 11.79 -8.17
CA SER A 80 -4.52 12.40 -9.31
C SER A 80 -5.46 13.08 -10.31
N LEU A 81 -6.73 12.68 -10.36
CA LEU A 81 -7.79 13.35 -11.11
C LEU A 81 -8.36 14.59 -10.40
N GLY A 82 -7.84 14.95 -9.22
CA GLY A 82 -8.19 16.17 -8.49
C GLY A 82 -9.22 15.97 -7.37
N ILE A 83 -9.61 14.73 -7.04
CA ILE A 83 -10.46 14.48 -5.87
C ILE A 83 -9.61 14.68 -4.60
N PRO A 84 -10.08 15.47 -3.63
CA PRO A 84 -9.28 15.77 -2.46
C PRO A 84 -9.05 14.54 -1.58
N TRP A 85 -7.85 14.44 -1.01
CA TRP A 85 -7.37 13.29 -0.23
C TRP A 85 -8.29 12.90 0.93
N PHE A 86 -8.93 13.88 1.60
CA PHE A 86 -9.84 13.63 2.72
C PHE A 86 -11.14 12.91 2.30
N ILE A 87 -11.46 12.88 1.00
CA ILE A 87 -12.57 12.08 0.44
C ILE A 87 -12.04 10.68 0.05
N CYS A 88 -10.87 10.62 -0.60
CA CYS A 88 -10.28 9.36 -1.04
C CYS A 88 -9.97 8.42 0.13
N ILE A 89 -9.45 8.92 1.25
CA ILE A 89 -9.07 8.09 2.41
C ILE A 89 -10.28 7.35 3.00
N PRO A 90 -11.40 8.01 3.37
CA PRO A 90 -12.60 7.30 3.83
C PRO A 90 -13.13 6.28 2.83
N ILE A 91 -13.11 6.60 1.52
CA ILE A 91 -13.54 5.68 0.47
C ILE A 91 -12.66 4.42 0.47
N VAL A 92 -11.34 4.58 0.48
CA VAL A 92 -10.40 3.45 0.53
C VAL A 92 -10.64 2.57 1.76
N ILE A 93 -10.87 3.17 2.94
CA ILE A 93 -11.17 2.44 4.17
C ILE A 93 -12.47 1.64 4.04
N VAL A 94 -13.53 2.26 3.52
CA VAL A 94 -14.83 1.60 3.33
C VAL A 94 -14.72 0.47 2.32
N VAL A 95 -14.07 0.69 1.17
CA VAL A 95 -13.88 -0.32 0.13
C VAL A 95 -13.04 -1.48 0.66
N MET A 96 -11.98 -1.21 1.42
CA MET A 96 -11.15 -2.24 2.06
C MET A 96 -11.97 -3.06 3.05
N PHE A 97 -12.76 -2.42 3.93
CA PHE A 97 -13.61 -3.11 4.88
C PHE A 97 -14.67 -3.98 4.19
N VAL A 98 -15.35 -3.45 3.18
CA VAL A 98 -16.35 -4.19 2.40
C VAL A 98 -15.69 -5.35 1.65
N GLY A 99 -14.56 -5.13 1.00
CA GLY A 99 -13.83 -6.17 0.28
C GLY A 99 -13.39 -7.30 1.20
N LEU A 100 -12.89 -7.00 2.40
CA LEU A 100 -12.59 -7.99 3.43
C LEU A 100 -13.83 -8.76 3.90
N ARG A 101 -14.99 -8.10 4.00
CA ARG A 101 -16.25 -8.76 4.40
C ARG A 101 -16.81 -9.70 3.33
N LEU A 102 -16.59 -9.38 2.05
CA LEU A 102 -17.09 -10.15 0.91
C LEU A 102 -16.17 -11.31 0.54
N LEU A 103 -14.85 -11.08 0.57
CA LEU A 103 -13.84 -12.08 0.16
C LEU A 103 -13.23 -12.84 1.34
N GLY A 104 -13.26 -12.25 2.54
CA GLY A 104 -12.67 -12.86 3.72
C GLY A 104 -13.55 -13.96 4.29
N GLU A 105 -12.91 -15.09 4.61
CA GLU A 105 -13.56 -16.15 5.37
C GLU A 105 -13.45 -15.87 6.87
N LYS A 106 -14.49 -16.27 7.62
CA LYS A 106 -14.40 -16.26 9.08
C LYS A 106 -13.46 -17.38 9.52
N VAL A 107 -12.43 -17.02 10.29
CA VAL A 107 -11.60 -18.01 10.96
C VAL A 107 -12.51 -18.79 11.91
N LYS A 108 -12.65 -20.09 11.65
CA LYS A 108 -13.30 -21.00 12.59
C LYS A 108 -12.32 -21.20 13.74
N GLU A 109 -12.75 -20.79 14.94
CA GLU A 109 -12.04 -21.08 16.19
C GLU A 109 -11.90 -22.60 16.41
#